data_AF-A0A6I6L297-F1
#
_entry.id   AF-A0A6I6L297-F1
#
_cell.length_a   1.000
_cell.length_b   1.000
_cell.length_c   1.000
_cell.angle_alpha   90.00
_cell.angle_beta   90.00
_cell.angle_gamma   90.00
#
_symmetry.space_group_name_H-M   'P 1'
#
loop_
_entity.id
_entity.type
_entity.pdbx_description
1 polymer ?
#
loop_
_entity_poly.entity_id
_entity_poly.type
_entity_poly.pdbx_seq_one_letter_code
_entity_poly.pdbx_strand_id
1 'polypeptide(L)'
;MLTLVAATMLSMAAMKADPMDNARKAFNNCMIETHNKGITEKMSPSSFTKAADEACMTERTVYRDILIKSERSYGSSQKDAEKFASEEVQMIVDSVVSSFNENVENGAKLTPEK
;
A
#
# COMPACT_ATOMS: atom_id res chain seq x y z
N MET A 1 -50.55 9.40 26.60
CA MET A 1 -49.93 8.18 26.05
C MET A 1 -48.47 8.48 25.81
N LEU A 2 -47.58 7.77 26.51
CA LEU A 2 -46.14 7.84 26.32
C LEU A 2 -45.79 7.16 24.99
N THR A 3 -45.04 7.84 24.13
CA THR A 3 -44.25 7.21 23.07
C THR A 3 -42.78 7.39 23.42
N LEU A 4 -42.26 6.47 24.23
CA LEU A 4 -40.85 6.29 24.46
C LEU A 4 -40.34 5.11 23.61
N VAL A 5 -39.36 5.43 22.77
CA VAL A 5 -38.10 4.69 22.53
C VAL A 5 -38.11 3.42 21.65
N ALA A 6 -37.00 3.33 20.91
CA ALA A 6 -36.38 2.21 20.19
C ALA A 6 -36.80 2.06 18.72
N ALA A 7 -35.90 2.01 17.73
CA ALA A 7 -34.49 1.65 17.78
C ALA A 7 -33.69 2.41 16.71
N THR A 8 -32.73 3.22 17.14
CA THR A 8 -31.55 3.50 16.33
C THR A 8 -30.72 2.22 16.31
N MET A 9 -30.96 1.36 15.33
CA MET A 9 -29.95 0.40 14.90
C MET A 9 -28.83 1.22 14.25
N LEU A 10 -27.99 1.83 15.08
CA LEU A 10 -26.62 2.14 14.71
C LEU A 10 -26.01 0.80 14.39
N SER A 11 -26.00 0.46 13.11
CA SER A 11 -25.25 -0.65 12.55
C SER A 11 -23.84 -0.54 13.08
N MET A 12 -23.56 -1.31 14.13
CA MET A 12 -22.23 -1.72 14.53
C MET A 12 -21.70 -2.58 13.38
N ALA A 13 -21.43 -1.95 12.23
CA ALA A 13 -20.44 -2.43 11.28
C ALA A 13 -19.10 -2.24 12.00
N ALA A 14 -18.87 -3.07 13.01
CA ALA A 14 -17.57 -3.21 13.64
C ALA A 14 -16.59 -3.53 12.51
N MET A 15 -15.76 -2.54 12.22
CA MET A 15 -14.44 -2.61 11.58
C MET A 15 -14.07 -4.01 11.06
N LYS A 16 -14.68 -4.46 9.95
CA LYS A 16 -13.98 -5.44 9.13
C LYS A 16 -12.86 -4.66 8.46
N ALA A 17 -11.63 -5.05 8.75
CA ALA A 17 -10.46 -4.49 8.07
C ALA A 17 -10.72 -4.54 6.56
N ASP A 18 -10.67 -3.38 5.92
CA ASP A 18 -10.91 -3.26 4.48
C ASP A 18 -9.86 -4.09 3.73
N PRO A 19 -10.25 -5.10 2.95
CA PRO A 19 -9.30 -5.92 2.20
C PRO A 19 -8.35 -5.10 1.32
N MET A 20 -8.81 -3.95 0.80
CA MET A 20 -7.96 -3.05 0.02
C MET A 20 -6.89 -2.38 0.88
N ASP A 21 -7.28 -1.77 2.01
CA ASP A 21 -6.31 -1.18 2.96
C ASP A 21 -5.31 -2.23 3.47
N ASN A 22 -5.76 -3.46 3.77
CA ASN A 22 -4.86 -4.54 4.18
C ASN A 22 -3.82 -4.89 3.10
N ALA A 23 -4.24 -4.99 1.83
CA ALA A 23 -3.33 -5.27 0.73
C ALA A 23 -2.33 -4.13 0.49
N ARG A 24 -2.81 -2.88 0.55
CA ARG A 24 -1.98 -1.68 0.44
C ARG A 24 -0.92 -1.63 1.55
N LYS A 25 -1.32 -1.84 2.80
CA LYS A 25 -0.41 -1.88 3.96
C LYS A 25 0.60 -3.02 3.86
N ALA A 26 0.18 -4.21 3.42
CA ALA A 26 1.10 -5.33 3.23
C ALA A 26 2.20 -4.98 2.22
N PHE A 27 1.82 -4.40 1.08
CA PHE A 27 2.78 -3.97 0.07
C PHE A 27 3.69 -2.84 0.59
N ASN A 28 3.12 -1.79 1.19
CA ASN A 28 3.90 -0.68 1.72
C ASN A 28 4.87 -1.12 2.83
N ASN A 29 4.44 -1.99 3.75
CA ASN A 29 5.30 -2.50 4.82
C ASN A 29 6.44 -3.35 4.28
N CYS A 30 6.20 -4.20 3.28
CA CYS A 30 7.28 -4.93 2.62
C CYS A 30 8.29 -3.98 1.95
N MET A 31 7.82 -2.90 1.32
CA MET A 31 8.70 -1.89 0.72
C MET A 31 9.46 -1.09 1.78
N ILE A 32 8.86 -0.79 2.92
CA ILE A 32 9.52 -0.18 4.09
C ILE A 32 10.63 -1.10 4.63
N GLU A 33 10.40 -2.41 4.71
CA GLU A 33 11.44 -3.38 5.08
C GLU A 33 12.59 -3.36 4.07
N THR A 34 12.28 -3.29 2.78
CA THR A 34 13.27 -3.17 1.70
C THR A 34 14.10 -1.90 1.87
N HIS A 35 13.45 -0.74 2.09
CA HIS A 35 14.11 0.52 2.44
C HIS A 35 15.05 0.37 3.63
N ASN A 36 14.53 -0.12 4.76
CA ASN A 36 15.29 -0.20 6.01
C ASN A 36 16.47 -1.16 5.92
N LYS A 37 16.34 -2.23 5.12
CA LYS A 37 17.45 -3.12 4.76
C LYS A 37 18.48 -2.37 3.92
N GLY A 38 18.06 -1.68 2.86
CA GLY A 38 18.95 -0.88 2.02
C GLY A 38 19.76 0.16 2.81
N ILE A 39 19.11 0.83 3.78
CA ILE A 39 19.77 1.78 4.69
C ILE A 39 20.82 1.08 5.55
N THR A 40 20.47 -0.07 6.12
CA THR A 40 21.37 -0.85 6.98
C THR A 40 22.59 -1.37 6.21
N GLU A 41 22.36 -1.80 4.96
CA GLU A 41 23.40 -2.31 4.05
C GLU A 41 24.15 -1.19 3.32
N LYS A 42 23.76 0.07 3.53
CA LYS A 42 24.34 1.25 2.88
C LYS A 42 24.40 1.11 1.35
N MET A 43 23.28 0.66 0.76
CA MET A 43 23.18 0.54 -0.70
C MET A 43 23.40 1.89 -1.38
N SER A 44 23.93 1.88 -2.60
CA SER A 44 23.92 3.08 -3.43
C SER A 44 22.49 3.38 -3.92
N PRO A 45 22.11 4.64 -4.20
CA PRO A 45 20.81 4.99 -4.78
C PRO A 45 20.43 4.14 -5.99
N SER A 46 21.36 3.95 -6.94
CA SER A 46 21.08 3.18 -8.16
C SER A 46 20.91 1.68 -7.89
N SER A 47 21.62 1.12 -6.91
CA SER A 47 21.42 -0.26 -6.46
C SER A 47 20.08 -0.43 -5.76
N PHE A 48 19.67 0.54 -4.94
CA PHE A 48 18.41 0.51 -4.24
C PHE A 48 17.22 0.62 -5.18
N THR A 49 17.24 1.53 -6.17
CA THR A 49 16.16 1.64 -7.17
C THR A 49 15.90 0.30 -7.85
N LYS A 50 16.95 -0.40 -8.30
CA LYS A 50 16.80 -1.74 -8.90
C LYS A 50 16.21 -2.77 -7.93
N ALA A 51 16.67 -2.76 -6.68
CA ALA A 51 16.14 -3.67 -5.67
C ALA A 51 14.67 -3.38 -5.34
N ALA A 52 14.27 -2.11 -5.29
CA ALA A 52 12.89 -1.69 -5.07
C ALA A 52 11.96 -2.09 -6.21
N ASP A 53 12.43 -2.06 -7.46
CA ASP A 53 11.66 -2.49 -8.63
C ASP A 53 11.33 -4.00 -8.59
N GLU A 54 12.23 -4.81 -8.03
CA GLU A 54 12.11 -6.27 -7.95
C GLU A 54 11.55 -6.78 -6.61
N ALA A 55 11.38 -5.89 -5.63
CA ALA A 55 10.93 -6.25 -4.29
C ALA A 55 9.41 -6.50 -4.22
N CYS A 56 9.01 -7.31 -3.23
CA CYS A 56 7.63 -7.44 -2.79
C CYS A 56 6.65 -7.86 -3.89
N MET A 57 7.10 -8.67 -4.86
CA MET A 57 6.30 -9.03 -6.04
C MET A 57 4.98 -9.75 -5.71
N THR A 58 4.95 -10.50 -4.61
CA THR A 58 3.74 -11.16 -4.12
C THR A 58 2.72 -10.11 -3.64
N GLU A 59 3.11 -9.24 -2.72
CA GLU A 59 2.26 -8.20 -2.14
C GLU A 59 1.84 -7.18 -3.19
N ARG A 60 2.76 -6.82 -4.09
CA ARG A 60 2.52 -5.97 -5.26
C ARG A 60 1.40 -6.56 -6.13
N THR A 61 1.46 -7.86 -6.42
CA THR A 61 0.44 -8.53 -7.23
C THR A 61 -0.91 -8.55 -6.52
N VAL A 62 -0.93 -8.86 -5.21
CA VAL A 62 -2.16 -8.85 -4.41
C VAL A 62 -2.82 -7.46 -4.39
N TYR A 63 -2.05 -6.40 -4.18
CA TYR A 63 -2.59 -5.03 -4.20
C TYR A 63 -3.03 -4.60 -5.60
N ARG A 64 -2.27 -4.92 -6.64
CA ARG A 64 -2.68 -4.64 -8.02
C ARG A 64 -4.00 -5.32 -8.37
N ASP A 65 -4.14 -6.60 -8.04
CA ASP A 65 -5.32 -7.39 -8.42
C ASP A 65 -6.58 -6.92 -7.68
N ILE A 66 -6.44 -6.48 -6.42
CA ILE A 66 -7.59 -5.94 -5.67
C ILE A 66 -8.04 -4.59 -6.19
N LEU A 67 -7.10 -3.73 -6.62
CA LEU A 67 -7.42 -2.46 -7.29
C LEU A 67 -8.14 -2.71 -8.62
N ILE A 68 -7.63 -3.62 -9.46
CA ILE A 68 -8.28 -3.98 -10.73
C ILE A 68 -9.71 -4.46 -10.47
N LYS A 69 -9.91 -5.35 -9.49
CA LYS A 69 -11.24 -5.85 -9.13
C LYS A 69 -12.17 -4.73 -8.66
N SER A 70 -11.66 -3.81 -7.84
CA SER A 70 -12.42 -2.66 -7.35
C SER A 70 -12.84 -1.73 -8.48
N GLU A 71 -11.90 -1.29 -9.31
CA GLU A 71 -12.17 -0.41 -10.45
C GLU A 71 -13.21 -1.00 -11.40
N ARG A 72 -13.10 -2.29 -11.70
CA ARG A 72 -14.08 -3.00 -12.52
C ARG A 72 -15.46 -3.07 -11.87
N SER A 73 -15.55 -3.11 -10.54
CA SER A 73 -16.83 -3.08 -9.84
C SER A 73 -17.55 -1.72 -9.96
N TYR A 74 -16.79 -0.65 -10.25
CA TYR A 74 -17.32 0.69 -10.54
C TYR A 74 -17.52 0.97 -12.04
N GLY A 75 -17.23 -0.01 -12.91
CA GLY A 75 -17.49 0.08 -14.35
C GLY A 75 -16.29 0.45 -15.22
N SER A 76 -15.08 0.56 -14.65
CA SER A 76 -13.85 0.77 -15.43
C SER A 76 -13.61 -0.38 -16.41
N SER A 77 -13.06 -0.08 -17.59
CA SER A 77 -12.60 -1.11 -18.53
C SER A 77 -11.43 -1.89 -17.93
N GLN A 78 -11.16 -3.11 -18.42
CA GLN A 78 -9.99 -3.89 -17.97
C GLN A 78 -8.70 -3.09 -18.12
N LYS A 79 -8.54 -2.40 -19.26
CA LYS A 79 -7.35 -1.60 -19.56
C LYS A 79 -7.18 -0.41 -18.62
N ASP A 80 -8.28 0.30 -18.32
CA ASP A 80 -8.21 1.46 -17.43
C ASP A 80 -7.96 1.03 -15.99
N ALA A 81 -8.57 -0.07 -15.56
CA ALA A 81 -8.35 -0.67 -14.24
C ALA A 81 -6.89 -1.15 -14.06
N GLU A 82 -6.31 -1.80 -15.07
CA GLU A 82 -4.90 -2.21 -15.06
C GLU A 82 -3.94 -1.02 -15.03
N LYS A 83 -4.26 0.04 -15.79
CA LYS A 83 -3.47 1.27 -15.79
C LYS A 83 -3.48 1.92 -14.40
N PHE A 84 -4.67 2.14 -13.83
CA PHE A 84 -4.83 2.71 -12.50
C PHE A 84 -4.08 1.87 -11.44
N ALA A 85 -4.27 0.56 -11.45
CA ALA A 85 -3.61 -0.32 -10.49
C ALA A 85 -2.08 -0.31 -10.62
N SER A 86 -1.56 -0.12 -11.84
CA SER A 86 -0.12 0.01 -12.08
C SER A 86 0.42 1.36 -11.56
N GLU A 87 -0.33 2.44 -11.74
CA GLU A 87 0.02 3.77 -11.22
C GLU A 87 0.04 3.79 -9.69
N GLU A 88 -0.98 3.23 -9.03
CA GLU A 88 -1.05 3.10 -7.57
C GLU A 88 0.11 2.29 -6.99
N VAL A 89 0.46 1.18 -7.63
CA VAL A 89 1.63 0.38 -7.24
C VAL A 89 2.92 1.18 -7.42
N GLN A 90 3.09 1.87 -8.54
CA GLN A 90 4.31 2.62 -8.82
C GLN A 90 4.49 3.79 -7.86
N MET A 91 3.41 4.46 -7.44
CA MET A 91 3.49 5.55 -6.45
C MET A 91 4.10 5.10 -5.12
N ILE A 92 3.77 3.89 -4.64
CA ILE A 92 4.37 3.34 -3.41
C ILE A 92 5.87 3.07 -3.61
N VAL A 93 6.25 2.51 -4.76
CA VAL A 93 7.66 2.26 -5.10
C VAL A 93 8.45 3.56 -5.16
N ASP A 94 7.93 4.56 -5.88
CA ASP A 94 8.58 5.85 -6.06
C ASP A 94 8.72 6.58 -4.71
N SER A 95 7.69 6.53 -3.86
CA SER A 95 7.72 7.11 -2.51
C SER A 95 8.82 6.49 -1.64
N VAL A 96 8.99 5.17 -1.72
CA VAL A 96 10.01 4.45 -0.95
C VAL A 96 11.42 4.72 -1.50
N VAL A 97 11.58 4.82 -2.82
CA VAL A 97 12.84 5.22 -3.46
C VAL A 97 13.21 6.65 -3.10
N SER A 98 12.27 7.59 -3.11
CA SER A 98 12.51 8.97 -2.66
C SER A 98 12.95 9.00 -1.20
N SER A 99 12.22 8.31 -0.33
CA SER A 99 12.55 8.21 1.09
C SER A 99 13.95 7.62 1.32
N PHE A 100 14.33 6.61 0.54
CA PHE A 100 15.68 6.04 0.62
C PHE A 100 16.75 7.06 0.29
N ASN A 101 16.57 7.81 -0.80
CA ASN A 101 17.52 8.84 -1.22
C ASN A 101 17.69 9.94 -0.18
N GLU A 102 16.61 10.30 0.52
CA GLU A 102 16.64 11.28 1.63
C GLU A 102 17.30 10.73 2.89
N ASN A 103 17.17 9.43 3.15
CA ASN A 103 17.58 8.80 4.41
C ASN A 103 18.96 8.13 4.37
N VAL A 104 19.50 7.80 3.20
CA VAL A 104 20.72 6.99 3.07
C VAL A 104 21.95 7.65 3.70
N GLU A 105 22.02 8.99 3.70
CA GLU A 105 23.16 9.72 4.28
C GLU A 105 23.14 9.76 5.81
N ASN A 106 21.94 9.83 6.41
CA ASN A 106 21.78 9.98 7.87
C ASN A 106 21.37 8.66 8.57
N GLY A 107 21.10 7.60 7.81
CA GLY A 107 20.73 6.29 8.33
C GLY A 107 19.30 6.20 8.87
N ALA A 108 18.42 7.15 8.53
CA ALA A 108 17.03 7.14 8.99
C ALA A 108 16.24 5.95 8.42
N LYS A 109 15.29 5.46 9.21
CA LYS A 109 14.44 4.30 8.87
C LYS A 109 12.97 4.69 8.87
N LEU A 110 12.21 4.09 7.97
CA LEU A 110 10.76 4.23 7.91
C LEU A 110 10.10 3.33 8.96
N THR A 111 8.93 3.76 9.46
CA THR A 111 8.14 3.00 10.43
C THR A 111 7.01 2.27 9.71
N PRO A 112 6.86 0.94 9.88
CA PRO A 112 5.75 0.19 9.29
C PRO A 112 4.38 0.69 9.75
N GLU A 113 3.40 0.64 8.86
CA GLU A 113 2.00 0.91 9.14
C GLU A 113 1.39 -0.18 10.05
N LYS A 114 0.42 0.23 10.88
CA LYS A 114 -0.34 -0.63 11.80
C LYS A 114 -1.63 -1.16 11.18
#